data_AF-A0A1V4WSU2-F1
#
_entry.id   AF-A0A1V4WSU2-F1
#
_cell.length_a   1.000
_cell.length_b   1.000
_cell.length_c   1.000
_cell.angle_alpha   90.00
_cell.angle_beta   90.00
_cell.angle_gamma   90.00
#
_symmetry.space_group_name_H-M   'P 1'
#
loop_
_entity.id
_entity.type
_entity.pdbx_description
1 polymer ?
#
loop_
_entity_poly.entity_id
_entity_poly.type
_entity_poly.pdbx_seq_one_letter_code
_entity_poly.pdbx_strand_id
1 'polypeptide(L)' 'MPRVNTLLSEYSEIILGRQGIPIRDHGINIISLVIEGNTDRINALTGKIGKLEGVEVKSILTKYREQ' A
#
# COMPACT_ATOMS: atom_id res chain seq x y z
N MET A 1 11.32 -9.99 -1.42
CA MET A 1 10.24 -9.00 -1.66
C MET A 1 9.72 -8.87 -3.10
N PRO A 2 9.79 -9.88 -4.02
CA PRO A 2 9.19 -9.70 -5.36
C PRO A 2 7.66 -9.54 -5.31
N ARG A 3 6.99 -10.30 -4.44
CA ARG A 3 5.52 -10.40 -4.41
C ARG A 3 4.81 -9.08 -4.09
N VAL A 4 5.34 -8.31 -3.14
CA VAL A 4 4.78 -6.98 -2.81
C VAL A 4 4.94 -6.04 -4.00
N ASN A 5 6.15 -5.96 -4.58
CA ASN A 5 6.40 -5.06 -5.70
C ASN A 5 5.57 -5.41 -6.93
N THR A 6 5.41 -6.70 -7.26
CA THR A 6 4.51 -7.13 -8.33
C THR A 6 3.08 -6.68 -8.08
N LEU A 7 2.56 -6.89 -6.88
CA LEU A 7 1.22 -6.48 -6.51
C LEU A 7 1.05 -4.95 -6.57
N LEU A 8 2.03 -4.17 -6.11
CA LEU A 8 1.97 -2.71 -6.22
C LEU A 8 2.01 -2.24 -7.68
N SER A 9 2.76 -2.92 -8.56
CA SER A 9 2.76 -2.63 -9.99
C SER A 9 1.41 -2.89 -10.65
N GLU A 10 0.72 -3.98 -10.28
CA GLU A 10 -0.64 -4.31 -10.78
C GLU A 10 -1.68 -3.24 -10.42
N TYR A 11 -1.46 -2.48 -9.35
CA TYR A 11 -2.34 -1.40 -8.87
C TYR A 11 -1.73 -0.01 -9.10
N SER A 12 -0.72 0.12 -9.94
CA SER A 12 0.02 1.37 -10.15
C SER A 12 -0.87 2.54 -10.57
N GLU A 13 -1.94 2.28 -11.31
CA GLU A 13 -2.90 3.29 -11.79
C GLU A 13 -3.64 4.04 -10.68
N ILE A 14 -3.77 3.46 -9.48
CA ILE A 14 -4.41 4.11 -8.32
C ILE A 14 -3.38 4.68 -7.33
N ILE A 15 -2.08 4.49 -7.56
CA ILE A 15 -1.01 4.94 -6.65
C ILE A 15 -0.51 6.32 -7.11
N LEU A 16 -0.87 7.35 -6.36
CA LEU A 16 -0.41 8.72 -6.57
C LEU A 16 1.05 8.92 -6.14
N GLY A 17 1.49 8.19 -5.11
CA GLY A 17 2.83 8.32 -4.58
C GLY A 17 3.22 7.13 -3.73
N ARG A 18 4.53 6.85 -3.67
CA ARG A 18 5.09 5.83 -2.79
C ARG A 18 6.41 6.28 -2.17
N GLN A 19 6.64 5.88 -0.93
CA GLN A 19 7.91 6.09 -0.24
C GLN A 19 8.34 4.79 0.45
N GLY A 20 9.58 4.36 0.19
CA GLY A 20 10.21 3.24 0.88
C GLY A 20 11.14 3.75 1.98
N ILE A 21 10.97 3.25 3.21
CA ILE A 21 11.77 3.65 4.37
C ILE A 21 12.38 2.38 5.00
N PRO A 22 13.66 2.08 4.77
CA PRO A 22 14.33 0.97 5.41
C PRO A 22 14.74 1.35 6.84
N ILE A 23 14.18 0.66 7.85
CA ILE A 23 14.56 0.79 9.25
C ILE A 23 15.53 -0.35 9.57
N ARG A 24 16.81 -0.14 9.25
CA ARG A 24 17.85 -1.18 9.27
C ARG A 24 18.05 -1.78 10.65
N ASP A 25 18.05 -0.97 11.70
CA ASP A 25 18.24 -1.41 13.09
C ASP A 25 17.16 -2.38 13.59
N HIS A 26 16.01 -2.41 12.92
CA HIS A 26 14.89 -3.29 13.27
C HIS A 26 14.66 -4.39 12.22
N GLY A 27 15.44 -4.41 11.13
CA GLY A 27 15.23 -5.35 10.02
C GLY A 27 13.91 -5.15 9.26
N ILE A 28 13.27 -3.98 9.40
CA ILE A 28 11.94 -3.69 8.83
C ILE A 28 12.07 -2.76 7.63
N ASN A 29 11.20 -2.94 6.64
CA ASN A 29 11.04 -2.02 5.52
C ASN A 29 9.60 -1.51 5.51
N ILE A 30 9.42 -0.20 5.58
CA ILE A 30 8.10 0.43 5.49
C ILE A 30 7.88 0.90 4.06
N ILE A 31 6.69 0.66 3.52
CA ILE A 31 6.22 1.24 2.26
C ILE A 31 5.00 2.10 2.60
N SER A 32 5.13 3.42 2.43
CA SER A 32 4.01 4.35 2.49
C SER A 32 3.44 4.54 1.09
N LEU A 33 2.12 4.48 0.97
CA LEU A 33 1.39 4.64 -0.29
C LEU A 33 0.33 5.73 -0.14
N VAL A 34 0.30 6.64 -1.10
CA VAL A 34 -0.82 7.55 -1.32
C VAL A 34 -1.60 7.04 -2.51
N ILE A 35 -2.87 6.75 -2.32
CA ILE A 35 -3.73 6.09 -3.31
C ILE A 35 -5.03 6.87 -3.52
N GLU A 36 -5.47 6.94 -4.76
CA GLU A 36 -6.74 7.54 -5.17
C GLU A 36 -7.54 6.53 -5.99
N GLY A 37 -8.80 6.33 -5.61
CA GLY A 37 -9.69 5.42 -6.30
C GLY A 37 -10.91 5.04 -5.46
N ASN A 38 -11.73 4.14 -6.00
CA ASN A 38 -12.87 3.62 -5.27
C ASN A 38 -12.40 2.71 -4.12
N THR A 39 -13.07 2.82 -2.97
CA THR A 39 -13.01 1.95 -1.79
C THR A 39 -12.88 0.46 -2.13
N ASP A 40 -13.62 -0.06 -3.11
CA ASP A 40 -13.53 -1.48 -3.50
C ASP A 40 -12.12 -1.86 -3.99
N ARG A 41 -11.51 -1.03 -4.83
CA ARG A 41 -10.15 -1.27 -5.35
C ARG A 41 -9.11 -1.16 -4.24
N ILE A 42 -9.26 -0.17 -3.36
CA ILE A 42 -8.36 0.04 -2.22
C ILE A 42 -8.44 -1.16 -1.28
N ASN A 43 -9.64 -1.62 -0.92
CA ASN A 43 -9.85 -2.78 -0.07
C ASN A 43 -9.33 -4.08 -0.70
N ALA A 44 -9.48 -4.23 -2.03
CA ALA A 44 -8.92 -5.38 -2.74
C ALA A 44 -7.38 -5.40 -2.67
N LEU A 45 -6.72 -4.25 -2.89
CA LEU A 45 -5.26 -4.12 -2.78
C LEU A 45 -4.78 -4.45 -1.36
N THR A 46 -5.36 -3.80 -0.35
CA THR A 46 -4.93 -3.95 1.04
C THR A 46 -5.22 -5.36 1.56
N GLY A 47 -6.34 -5.95 1.17
CA GLY A 47 -6.65 -7.35 1.47
C GLY A 47 -5.69 -8.34 0.81
N LYS A 48 -5.20 -8.07 -0.41
CA LYS A 48 -4.17 -8.90 -1.05
C LYS A 48 -2.81 -8.75 -0.36
N ILE A 49 -2.41 -7.54 0.01
CA ILE A 49 -1.16 -7.28 0.74
C ILE A 49 -1.18 -7.98 2.10
N GLY A 50 -2.27 -7.87 2.85
CA GLY A 50 -2.40 -8.47 4.19
C GLY A 50 -2.42 -10.00 4.21
N LYS A 51 -2.56 -10.66 3.05
CA LYS A 51 -2.43 -12.12 2.91
C LYS A 51 -0.99 -12.58 2.67
N LEU A 52 -0.06 -11.65 2.42
CA LEU A 52 1.34 -11.99 2.23
C LEU A 52 1.98 -12.29 3.58
N GLU A 53 2.66 -13.43 3.67
CA GLU A 53 3.38 -13.84 4.88
C GLU A 53 4.48 -12.81 5.21
N GLY A 54 4.54 -12.40 6.48
CA GLY A 54 5.53 -11.44 6.97
C GLY A 54 5.27 -9.98 6.55
N VAL A 55 4.07 -9.65 6.07
CA VAL A 55 3.69 -8.28 5.72
C VAL A 55 2.52 -7.81 6.59
N GLU A 56 2.67 -6.64 7.20
CA GLU A 56 1.59 -5.94 7.88
C GLU A 56 1.15 -4.75 7.03
N VAL A 57 -0.17 -4.54 6.91
CA VAL A 57 -0.75 -3.41 6.20
C VAL A 57 -1.70 -2.65 7.11
N LYS A 58 -1.59 -1.32 7.11
CA LYS A 58 -2.53 -0.41 7.77
C LYS A 58 -3.03 0.58 6.74
N SER A 59 -4.35 0.71 6.64
CA SER A 59 -5.00 1.56 5.64
C SER A 59 -5.84 2.59 6.34
N ILE A 60 -5.64 3.86 5.99
CA ILE A 60 -6.43 4.98 6.48
C ILE A 60 -7.12 5.58 5.26
N LEU A 61 -8.45 5.51 5.24
CA LEU A 61 -9.27 6.09 4.19
C LEU A 61 -9.66 7.51 4.59
N THR A 62 -9.24 8.48 3.79
CA THR A 62 -9.62 9.87 3.98
C THR A 62 -10.79 10.20 3.06
N LYS A 63 -11.85 10.81 3.60
CA LYS A 63 -12.92 11.38 2.76
C LYS A 63 -12.42 12.72 2.24
N TYR A 64 -12.05 12.78 0.97
CA TYR A 64 -11.80 14.05 0.31
C TYR A 64 -13.14 14.77 0.11
N ARG A 65 -13.30 15.95 0.69
CA ARG A 65 -14.37 16.90 0.37
C ARG A 65 -13.71 18.07 -0.34
N GLU A 66 -13.91 18.18 -1.64
CA GLU A 66 -13.74 19.45 -2.35
C GLU A 66 -14.73 20.43 -1.70
N GLN A 67 -14.21 21.48 -1.06
CA GLN A 67 -14.98 22.65 -0.65
C GLN A 67 -14.77 23.74 -1.68
#